data_AF-A0A7W9ZLJ7-F1
#
_entry.id   AF-A0A7W9ZLJ7-F1
#
_cell.length_a   1.000
_cell.length_b   1.000
_cell.length_c   1.000
_cell.angle_alpha   90.00
_cell.angle_beta   90.00
_cell.angle_gamma   90.00
#
_symmetry.space_group_name_H-M   'P 1'
#
loop_
_entity.id
_entity.type
_entity.pdbx_description
1 polymer ?
#
loop_
_entity_poly.entity_id
_entity_poly.type
_entity_poly.pdbx_seq_one_letter_code
_entity_poly.pdbx_strand_id
1 'polypeptide(L)'
;MNNLAYRTYDIESIKNEFLNIGFREEAIDFVFLYNDNYNFEFLKEKIIDVEKNLRKDISNLDTKIDNVEKNLRRDLNMENRLIHFMILRQQFLDRF
;
A
#
# COMPACT_ATOMS: atom_id res chain seq x y z
N MET A 1 -24.04 -47.32 2.18
CA MET A 1 -23.07 -46.31 2.64
C MET A 1 -23.28 -45.07 1.79
N ASN A 2 -23.86 -44.01 2.36
CA ASN A 2 -24.12 -42.79 1.60
C ASN A 2 -22.79 -42.08 1.35
N ASN A 3 -22.52 -41.81 0.08
CA ASN A 3 -21.33 -41.10 -0.38
C ASN A 3 -21.39 -39.67 0.16
N LEU A 4 -20.58 -39.36 1.18
CA LEU A 4 -20.38 -37.99 1.67
C LEU A 4 -19.55 -37.25 0.63
N ALA A 5 -20.20 -36.76 -0.43
CA ALA A 5 -19.59 -35.77 -1.30
C ALA A 5 -19.21 -34.57 -0.42
N TYR A 6 -17.91 -34.36 -0.22
CA TYR A 6 -17.39 -33.18 0.45
C TYR A 6 -17.78 -31.97 -0.41
N ARG A 7 -18.90 -31.33 -0.08
CA ARG A 7 -19.19 -29.99 -0.57
C ARG A 7 -18.20 -29.05 0.12
N THR A 8 -17.29 -28.50 -0.65
CA THR A 8 -16.48 -27.36 -0.21
C THR A 8 -17.41 -26.15 -0.14
N TYR A 9 -17.91 -25.87 1.05
CA TYR A 9 -18.63 -24.63 1.31
C TYR A 9 -17.60 -23.54 1.62
N ASP A 10 -17.69 -22.40 0.94
CA ASP A 10 -16.99 -21.20 1.40
C ASP A 10 -17.61 -20.66 2.70
N ILE A 11 -16.82 -19.91 3.46
CA ILE A 11 -17.22 -19.34 4.75
C ILE A 11 -18.48 -18.48 4.61
N GLU A 12 -18.61 -17.75 3.51
CA GLU A 12 -19.77 -16.89 3.21
C GLU A 12 -21.07 -17.71 3.11
N SER A 13 -21.04 -18.83 2.39
CA SER A 13 -22.16 -19.76 2.25
C SER A 13 -22.57 -20.34 3.59
N ILE A 14 -21.60 -20.70 4.43
CA ILE A 14 -21.86 -21.21 5.78
C ILE A 14 -22.47 -20.11 6.66
N LYS A 15 -21.93 -18.88 6.63
CA LYS A 15 -22.49 -17.72 7.35
C LYS A 15 -23.94 -17.47 6.94
N ASN A 16 -24.23 -17.54 5.64
CA ASN A 16 -25.59 -17.39 5.10
C ASN A 16 -26.53 -18.52 5.55
N GLU A 17 -26.08 -19.76 5.63
CA GLU A 17 -26.89 -20.86 6.18
C GLU A 17 -27.25 -20.60 7.65
N PHE A 18 -26.31 -20.15 8.48
CA PHE A 18 -26.59 -19.82 9.89
C PHE A 18 -27.59 -18.65 10.04
N LEU A 19 -27.46 -17.62 9.20
CA LEU A 19 -28.44 -16.52 9.17
C LEU A 19 -29.84 -17.04 8.77
N ASN A 20 -29.91 -17.89 7.75
CA ASN A 20 -31.18 -18.43 7.24
C ASN A 20 -31.91 -19.32 8.26
N ILE A 21 -31.18 -20.01 9.15
CA ILE A 21 -31.79 -20.80 10.22
C ILE A 21 -32.03 -19.99 11.52
N GLY A 22 -31.79 -18.67 11.49
CA GLY A 22 -32.20 -17.73 12.53
C GLY A 22 -31.14 -17.40 13.60
N PHE A 23 -29.87 -17.72 13.36
CA PHE A 23 -28.80 -17.22 14.25
C PHE A 23 -28.60 -15.72 14.05
N ARG A 24 -28.30 -15.02 15.15
CA ARG A 24 -27.90 -13.61 15.12
C ARG A 24 -26.46 -13.47 14.62
N GLU A 25 -26.17 -12.40 13.90
CA GLU A 25 -24.86 -12.16 13.30
C GLU A 25 -23.73 -12.20 14.33
N GLU A 26 -23.92 -11.64 15.52
CA GLU A 26 -22.90 -11.61 16.57
C GLU A 26 -22.59 -13.00 17.14
N ALA A 27 -23.57 -13.91 17.15
CA ALA A 27 -23.38 -15.30 17.59
C ALA A 27 -22.64 -16.11 16.53
N ILE A 28 -22.91 -15.83 15.25
CA ILE A 28 -22.20 -16.41 14.13
C ILE A 28 -20.74 -15.93 14.15
N ASP A 29 -20.55 -14.62 14.23
CA ASP A 29 -19.21 -14.02 14.31
C ASP A 29 -18.42 -14.56 15.50
N PHE A 30 -19.05 -14.81 16.67
CA PHE A 30 -18.40 -15.49 17.80
C PHE A 30 -17.93 -16.91 17.42
N VAL A 31 -18.80 -17.75 16.88
CA VAL A 31 -18.45 -19.14 16.50
C VAL A 31 -17.35 -19.17 15.44
N PHE A 32 -17.41 -18.26 14.48
CA PHE A 32 -16.42 -18.12 13.44
C PHE A 32 -15.10 -17.52 13.98
N LEU A 33 -15.13 -16.56 14.89
CA LEU A 33 -13.92 -15.96 15.49
C LEU A 33 -13.05 -16.99 16.24
N TYR A 34 -13.67 -17.99 16.87
CA TYR A 34 -12.97 -19.11 17.52
C TYR A 34 -12.67 -20.30 16.59
N ASN A 35 -13.05 -20.22 15.32
CA ASN A 35 -12.66 -21.18 14.30
C ASN A 35 -11.34 -20.73 13.68
N ASP A 36 -10.27 -21.51 13.88
CA ASP A 36 -8.92 -21.19 13.38
C ASP A 36 -8.89 -20.87 11.87
N ASN A 37 -9.75 -21.52 11.06
CA ASN A 37 -9.81 -21.28 9.62
C ASN A 37 -10.43 -19.92 9.27
N TYR A 38 -11.42 -19.46 10.03
CA TYR A 38 -12.04 -18.14 9.79
C TYR A 38 -11.12 -17.01 10.25
N ASN A 39 -10.46 -17.18 11.40
CA ASN A 39 -9.48 -16.21 11.87
C ASN A 39 -8.34 -16.04 10.84
N PHE A 40 -7.92 -17.12 10.18
CA PHE A 40 -6.93 -17.06 9.10
C PHE A 40 -7.42 -16.25 7.89
N GLU A 41 -8.59 -16.56 7.32
CA GLU A 41 -9.09 -15.84 6.13
C GLU A 41 -9.40 -14.37 6.44
N PHE A 42 -10.01 -14.08 7.59
CA PHE A 42 -10.28 -12.70 8.01
C PHE A 42 -8.98 -11.89 8.21
N LEU A 43 -7.99 -12.47 8.87
CA LEU A 43 -6.69 -11.82 9.09
C LEU A 43 -5.94 -11.64 7.76
N LYS A 44 -6.02 -12.61 6.85
CA LYS A 44 -5.43 -12.56 5.51
C LYS A 44 -6.02 -11.41 4.69
N GLU A 45 -7.33 -11.23 4.66
CA GLU A 45 -7.96 -10.10 3.96
C GLU A 45 -7.50 -8.76 4.55
N LYS A 46 -7.46 -8.64 5.88
CA LYS A 46 -6.91 -7.43 6.54
C LYS A 46 -5.46 -7.17 6.18
N ILE A 47 -4.63 -8.21 6.08
CA ILE A 47 -3.22 -8.08 5.68
C ILE A 47 -3.11 -7.61 4.23
N ILE A 48 -3.93 -8.16 3.32
CA ILE A 48 -3.97 -7.74 1.90
C ILE A 48 -4.36 -6.26 1.78
N ASP A 49 -5.36 -5.80 2.54
CA ASP A 49 -5.77 -4.40 2.55
C ASP A 49 -4.67 -3.47 3.08
N VAL A 50 -4.01 -3.86 4.17
CA VAL A 50 -2.86 -3.12 4.72
C VAL A 50 -1.73 -3.07 3.70
N GLU A 51 -1.39 -4.19 3.06
CA GLU A 51 -0.35 -4.26 2.03
C GLU A 51 -0.67 -3.34 0.85
N LYS A 52 -1.91 -3.35 0.37
CA LYS A 52 -2.37 -2.49 -0.74
C LYS A 52 -2.23 -1.01 -0.40
N ASN A 53 -2.61 -0.61 0.81
CA ASN A 53 -2.47 0.77 1.28
C ASN A 53 -0.99 1.16 1.39
N LEU A 54 -0.14 0.30 1.96
CA LEU A 54 1.30 0.55 2.05
C LEU A 54 1.96 0.69 0.67
N ARG A 55 1.62 -0.18 -0.30
CA ARG A 55 2.12 -0.06 -1.68
C ARG A 55 1.75 1.29 -2.32
N LYS A 56 0.52 1.75 -2.08
CA LYS A 56 0.06 3.06 -2.57
C LYS A 56 0.84 4.21 -1.92
N ASP A 57 1.05 4.14 -0.61
CA ASP A 57 1.80 5.16 0.12
C ASP A 57 3.27 5.22 -0.29
N ILE A 58 3.91 4.06 -0.50
CA ILE A 58 5.28 3.97 -1.03
C ILE A 58 5.37 4.60 -2.42
N SER A 59 4.46 4.25 -3.34
CA SER A 59 4.44 4.82 -4.69
C SER A 59 4.25 6.36 -4.69
N ASN A 60 3.43 6.86 -3.77
CA ASN A 60 3.27 8.31 -3.56
C ASN A 60 4.56 8.96 -3.03
N LEU A 61 5.28 8.28 -2.14
CA LEU A 61 6.57 8.75 -1.61
C LEU A 61 7.64 8.76 -2.70
N ASP A 62 7.75 7.73 -3.53
CA ASP A 62 8.68 7.67 -4.66
C ASP A 62 8.48 8.87 -5.60
N THR A 63 7.22 9.17 -5.95
CA THR A 63 6.89 10.33 -6.79
C THR A 63 7.33 11.66 -6.15
N LYS A 64 7.16 11.80 -4.83
CA LYS A 64 7.60 13.00 -4.09
C LYS A 64 9.12 13.12 -4.06
N ILE A 65 9.82 12.01 -3.85
CA ILE A 65 11.29 11.96 -3.84
C ILE A 65 11.84 12.34 -5.22
N ASP A 66 11.28 11.77 -6.30
CA ASP A 66 11.66 12.11 -7.68
C ASP A 66 11.51 13.61 -7.97
N ASN A 67 10.43 14.23 -7.48
CA ASN A 67 10.20 15.66 -7.65
C ASN A 67 11.21 16.50 -6.87
N VAL A 68 11.53 16.11 -5.63
CA VAL A 68 12.56 16.78 -4.82
C VAL A 68 13.93 16.66 -5.49
N GLU A 69 14.30 15.48 -5.99
CA GLU A 69 15.56 15.25 -6.69
C GLU A 69 15.69 16.12 -7.95
N LYS A 70 14.63 16.19 -8.77
CA LYS A 70 14.59 17.05 -9.97
C LYS A 70 14.74 18.53 -9.63
N ASN A 71 14.07 19.00 -8.58
CA ASN A 71 14.17 20.39 -8.14
C ASN A 71 15.58 20.72 -7.64
N LEU A 72 16.15 19.87 -6.76
CA LEU A 72 17.52 20.06 -6.27
C LEU A 72 18.55 20.05 -7.41
N ARG A 73 18.43 19.12 -8.37
CA ARG A 73 19.30 19.10 -9.56
C ARG A 73 19.19 20.38 -10.36
N ARG A 74 17.99 20.91 -10.54
CA ARG A 74 17.77 22.17 -11.26
C ARG A 74 18.44 23.33 -10.54
N ASP A 75 18.27 23.43 -9.23
CA ASP A 75 18.78 24.52 -8.42
C ASP A 75 20.32 24.51 -8.40
N LEU A 76 20.94 23.35 -8.17
CA LEU A 76 22.41 23.18 -8.26
C LEU A 76 22.96 23.52 -9.66
N ASN A 77 22.24 23.14 -10.71
CA ASN A 77 22.65 23.48 -12.08
C ASN A 77 22.57 24.99 -12.35
N MET A 78 21.60 25.70 -11.79
CA MET A 78 21.53 27.15 -11.89
C MET A 78 22.67 27.82 -11.13
N GLU A 79 22.94 27.39 -9.90
CA GLU A 79 24.06 27.90 -9.09
C GLU A 79 25.40 27.70 -9.79
N ASN A 80 25.66 26.51 -10.34
CA ASN A 80 26.89 26.22 -11.08
C ASN A 80 27.07 27.14 -12.30
N ARG A 81 25.98 27.43 -13.04
CA ARG A 81 26.02 28.36 -14.17
C ARG A 81 26.31 29.80 -13.72
N LEU A 82 25.74 30.24 -12.60
CA LEU A 82 26.00 31.56 -12.02
C LEU A 82 27.45 31.69 -11.58
N ILE A 83 27.99 30.69 -10.88
CA ILE A 83 29.40 30.66 -10.46
C ILE A 83 30.32 30.73 -11.69
N HIS A 84 30.04 29.91 -12.72
CA HIS A 84 30.81 29.94 -13.96
C HIS A 84 30.78 31.33 -14.63
N PHE A 85 29.61 31.98 -14.69
CA PHE A 85 29.48 33.33 -15.22
C PHE A 85 30.27 34.36 -14.40
N MET A 86 30.23 34.27 -13.06
CA MET A 86 31.00 35.16 -12.18
C MET A 86 32.51 35.00 -12.38
N ILE A 87 33.00 33.77 -12.52
CA ILE A 87 34.42 33.49 -12.81
C ILE A 87 34.83 34.12 -14.14
N LEU A 88 34.04 33.93 -15.21
CA LEU A 88 34.32 34.53 -16.51
C LEU A 88 34.33 36.06 -16.46
N ARG A 89 33.38 36.66 -15.73
CA ARG A 89 33.32 38.11 -15.54
C ARG A 89 34.58 38.61 -14.81
N GLN A 90 35.03 37.92 -13.77
CA GLN A 90 36.24 38.29 -13.03
C GLN A 90 37.47 38.20 -13.94
N GLN A 91 37.63 37.09 -14.68
CA GLN A 91 38.72 36.92 -15.65
C GLN A 91 38.75 38.00 -16.74
N PHE A 92 37.59 38.53 -17.13
CA PHE A 92 37.51 39.66 -18.06
C PHE A 92 37.95 40.96 -17.41
N LEU A 93 37.50 41.23 -16.17
CA LEU A 93 37.89 42.43 -15.42
C LEU A 93 39.39 42.45 -15.13
N ASP A 94 40.00 41.30 -14.81
CA ASP A 94 41.44 41.19 -14.53
C ASP A 94 42.33 41.46 -15.77
N ARG A 95 41.74 41.58 -16.97
CA ARG A 95 42.46 41.88 -18.24
C ARG A 95 42.54 43.37 -18.57
N PHE A 96 41.91 44.24 -17.79
CA PHE A 96 41.94 45.70 -17.97
C PHE A 96 42.44 46.38 -16.69
#